data_AF-A0A835PBD2-F1
#
_entry.id   AF-A0A835PBD2-F1
#
_cell.length_a   1.000
_cell.length_b   1.000
_cell.length_c   1.000
_cell.angle_alpha   90.00
_cell.angle_beta   90.00
_cell.angle_gamma   90.00
#
_symmetry.space_group_name_H-M   'P 1'
#
loop_
_entity.id
_entity.type
_entity.pdbx_description
1 polymer ?
#
loop_
_entity_poly.entity_id
_entity_poly.type
_entity_poly.pdbx_seq_one_letter_code
_entity_poly.pdbx_strand_id
1 'polypeptide(L)'
;MWNNIERFKKFAKASLLLCSVYMELASFNGSRRELFAAEMHLKNSLKQAVNFSETQEYRDLQACLDEVKKRLDAISNVSQL
;
A
#
# COMPACT_ATOMS: atom_id res chain seq x y z
N MET A 1 15.37 2.81 -8.94
CA MET A 1 15.10 1.38 -9.21
C MET A 1 15.86 0.57 -8.17
N TRP A 2 15.25 -0.46 -7.60
CA TRP A 2 15.90 -1.28 -6.56
C TRP A 2 16.91 -2.25 -7.16
N ASN A 3 18.11 -2.31 -6.57
CA ASN A 3 19.23 -3.14 -7.07
C ASN A 3 19.75 -4.15 -6.02
N ASN A 4 19.17 -4.17 -4.82
CA ASN A 4 19.56 -5.07 -3.74
C ASN A 4 18.30 -5.71 -3.14
N ILE A 5 18.13 -7.01 -3.39
CA ILE A 5 16.92 -7.74 -3.02
C ILE A 5 16.70 -7.76 -1.50
N GLU A 6 17.75 -7.96 -0.70
CA GLU A 6 17.61 -8.02 0.77
C GLU A 6 17.24 -6.66 1.39
N ARG A 7 17.72 -5.55 0.81
CA ARG A 7 17.24 -4.21 1.18
C ARG A 7 15.79 -3.99 0.78
N PHE A 8 15.40 -4.44 -0.42
CA PHE A 8 14.02 -4.35 -0.87
C PHE A 8 13.08 -5.15 0.04
N LYS A 9 13.42 -6.38 0.43
CA LYS A 9 12.59 -7.19 1.34
C LYS A 9 12.33 -6.49 2.67
N LYS A 10 13.38 -5.91 3.28
CA LYS A 10 13.24 -5.13 4.52
C LYS A 10 12.36 -3.90 4.32
N PHE A 11 12.56 -3.18 3.21
CA PHE A 11 11.74 -2.03 2.85
C PHE A 11 10.27 -2.42 2.63
N ALA A 12 9.99 -3.52 1.93
CA ALA A 12 8.66 -4.02 1.68
C ALA A 12 7.95 -4.36 2.99
N LYS A 13 8.63 -5.07 3.90
CA LYS A 13 8.09 -5.37 5.23
C LYS A 13 7.75 -4.10 6.03
N ALA A 14 8.65 -3.12 6.06
CA ALA A 14 8.39 -1.85 6.74
C ALA A 14 7.24 -1.07 6.09
N SER A 15 7.15 -1.11 4.76
CA SER A 15 6.08 -0.48 3.99
C SER A 15 4.71 -1.09 4.28
N LEU A 16 4.63 -2.42 4.42
CA LEU A 16 3.40 -3.11 4.79
C LEU A 16 2.91 -2.71 6.19
N LEU A 17 3.83 -2.64 7.17
CA LEU A 17 3.50 -2.16 8.52
C LEU A 17 3.02 -0.70 8.52
N LEU A 18 3.66 0.17 7.72
CA LEU A 18 3.21 1.55 7.58
C LEU A 18 1.80 1.63 6.98
N CYS A 19 1.53 0.84 5.93
CA CYS A 19 0.23 0.85 5.27
C CYS A 19 -0.88 0.25 6.16
N SER A 20 -0.57 -0.73 7.01
CA SER A 20 -1.55 -1.23 7.99
C SER A 20 -1.96 -0.14 8.97
N VAL A 21 -1.00 0.63 9.49
CA VAL A 21 -1.28 1.78 10.37
C VAL A 21 -2.12 2.84 9.65
N TYR A 22 -1.83 3.16 8.38
CA TYR A 22 -2.67 4.08 7.61
C TYR A 22 -4.10 3.57 7.43
N MET A 23 -4.29 2.28 7.17
CA MET A 23 -5.62 1.67 7.04
C MET A 23 -6.38 1.65 8.37
N GLU A 24 -5.71 1.41 9.49
CA GLU A 24 -6.29 1.49 10.83
C GLU A 24 -6.71 2.92 11.17
N LEU A 25 -5.83 3.91 10.95
CA LEU A 25 -6.13 5.31 11.18
C LEU A 25 -7.33 5.78 10.35
N ALA A 26 -7.35 5.46 9.05
CA ALA A 26 -8.46 5.77 8.15
C ALA A 26 -9.80 5.19 8.65
N SER A 27 -9.75 3.98 9.21
CA SER A 27 -10.94 3.32 9.77
C SER A 27 -11.39 4.00 11.06
N PHE A 28 -10.44 4.45 11.90
CA PHE A 28 -10.72 5.11 13.17
C PHE A 28 -11.25 6.54 13.01
N ASN A 29 -10.67 7.32 12.09
CA ASN A 29 -11.02 8.73 11.91
C ASN A 29 -12.01 8.99 10.77
N GLY A 30 -12.36 7.96 9.98
CA GLY A 30 -13.21 8.07 8.79
C GLY A 30 -12.58 8.89 7.65
N SER A 31 -11.30 9.22 7.74
CA SER A 31 -10.57 10.02 6.75
C SER A 31 -9.98 9.13 5.65
N ARG A 32 -10.04 9.65 4.43
CA ARG A 32 -9.43 9.01 3.24
C ARG A 32 -7.98 9.43 3.01
N ARG A 33 -7.50 10.45 3.73
CA ARG A 33 -6.17 11.05 3.50
C ARG A 33 -5.06 10.01 3.68
N GLU A 34 -5.17 9.20 4.72
CA GLU A 34 -4.23 8.15 5.06
C GLU A 34 -4.23 7.04 4.00
N LEU A 35 -5.40 6.70 3.45
CA LEU A 35 -5.50 5.74 2.34
C LEU A 35 -4.85 6.27 1.06
N PHE A 36 -5.02 7.55 0.72
CA PHE A 36 -4.31 8.14 -0.43
C PHE A 36 -2.79 8.17 -0.23
N ALA A 37 -2.32 8.44 1.00
CA ALA A 37 -0.90 8.37 1.33
C ALA A 37 -0.35 6.94 1.15
N ALA A 38 -1.08 5.94 1.64
CA ALA A 38 -0.75 4.52 1.44
C ALA A 38 -0.73 4.15 -0.04
N GLU A 39 -1.74 4.55 -0.82
CA GLU A 39 -1.84 4.25 -2.24
C GLU A 39 -0.65 4.83 -3.02
N MET A 40 -0.30 6.09 -2.77
CA MET A 40 0.81 6.77 -3.42
C MET A 40 2.15 6.09 -3.07
N HIS A 41 2.36 5.77 -1.79
CA HIS A 41 3.55 5.07 -1.31
C HIS A 41 3.72 3.71 -2.01
N LEU A 42 2.66 2.90 -2.06
CA LEU A 42 2.69 1.57 -2.66
C LEU A 42 2.89 1.63 -4.17
N LYS A 43 2.19 2.51 -4.89
CA LYS A 43 2.39 2.72 -6.35
C LYS A 43 3.84 3.07 -6.67
N ASN A 44 4.44 3.99 -5.91
CA ASN A 44 5.83 4.39 -6.11
C ASN A 44 6.81 3.24 -5.78
N SER A 45 6.54 2.50 -4.71
CA SER A 45 7.34 1.36 -4.29
C SER A 45 7.36 0.26 -5.36
N LEU A 46 6.18 -0.13 -5.86
CA LEU A 46 6.03 -1.14 -6.91
C LEU A 46 6.66 -0.69 -8.23
N LYS A 47 6.48 0.57 -8.63
CA LYS A 47 7.10 1.14 -9.83
C LYS A 47 8.63 1.07 -9.77
N GLN A 48 9.23 1.27 -8.60
CA GLN A 48 10.68 1.20 -8.43
C GLN A 48 11.21 -0.23 -8.30
N ALA A 49 10.35 -1.20 -7.98
CA ALA A 49 10.69 -2.58 -7.66
C ALA A 49 10.32 -3.60 -8.74
N VAL A 50 10.02 -3.14 -9.97
CA VAL A 50 9.58 -4.02 -11.08
C VAL A 50 10.54 -5.19 -11.31
N ASN A 51 11.85 -5.00 -11.12
CA ASN A 51 12.86 -6.06 -11.25
C ASN A 51 12.70 -7.21 -10.23
N PHE A 52 11.84 -7.04 -9.22
CA PHE A 52 11.56 -8.01 -8.17
C PHE A 52 10.09 -8.49 -8.19
N SER A 53 9.39 -8.37 -9.33
CA SER A 53 7.99 -8.80 -9.50
C SER A 53 7.72 -10.25 -9.04
N GLU A 54 8.70 -11.13 -9.23
CA GLU A 54 8.59 -12.55 -8.89
C GLU A 54 8.76 -12.86 -7.40
N THR A 55 9.12 -11.87 -6.58
CA THR A 55 9.29 -12.05 -5.14
C THR A 55 7.96 -12.05 -4.40
N GLN A 56 7.91 -12.70 -3.24
CA GLN A 56 6.71 -12.68 -2.41
C GLN A 56 6.44 -11.28 -1.87
N GLU A 57 7.49 -10.55 -1.52
CA GLU A 57 7.41 -9.20 -0.97
C GLU A 57 6.82 -8.20 -1.97
N TYR A 58 7.10 -8.34 -3.26
CA TYR A 58 6.44 -7.55 -4.30
C TYR A 58 4.95 -7.87 -4.38
N ARG A 59 4.58 -9.17 -4.38
CA ARG A 59 3.18 -9.60 -4.40
C ARG A 59 2.41 -9.12 -3.17
N ASP A 60 3.03 -9.13 -2.01
CA ASP A 60 2.42 -8.65 -0.76
C ASP A 60 2.15 -7.13 -0.83
N LEU A 61 3.10 -6.34 -1.37
CA LEU A 61 2.89 -4.91 -1.62
C LEU A 61 1.76 -4.65 -2.64
N GLN A 62 1.66 -5.48 -3.68
CA GLN A 62 0.59 -5.38 -4.67
C GLN A 62 -0.77 -5.71 -4.06
N ALA A 63 -0.87 -6.78 -3.28
CA ALA A 63 -2.09 -7.15 -2.56
C ALA A 63 -2.52 -6.06 -1.56
N CYS A 64 -1.56 -5.45 -0.86
CA CYS A 64 -1.83 -4.32 0.02
C CYS A 64 -2.36 -3.10 -0.75
N LEU A 65 -1.83 -2.83 -1.96
CA LEU A 65 -2.32 -1.75 -2.81
C LEU A 65 -3.75 -1.99 -3.27
N ASP A 66 -4.08 -3.23 -3.65
CA ASP A 66 -5.42 -3.59 -4.10
C ASP A 66 -6.45 -3.46 -2.98
N GLU A 67 -6.08 -3.84 -1.74
CA GLU A 67 -6.92 -3.62 -0.56
C GLU A 67 -7.12 -2.12 -0.25
N VAL A 68 -6.07 -1.31 -0.33
CA VAL A 68 -6.18 0.16 -0.14
C VAL A 68 -7.14 0.78 -1.17
N LYS A 69 -7.06 0.37 -2.45
CA LYS A 69 -7.98 0.82 -3.50
C LYS A 69 -9.41 0.42 -3.21
N LYS A 70 -9.64 -0.83 -2.81
CA LYS A 70 -10.98 -1.32 -2.44
C LYS A 70 -11.59 -0.50 -1.30
N ARG A 71 -10.80 -0.13 -0.29
CA ARG A 71 -11.26 0.75 0.80
C ARG A 71 -11.58 2.16 0.33
N LEU A 72 -10.75 2.73 -0.55
CA LEU A 72 -11.03 4.03 -1.16
C LEU A 72 -12.34 4.00 -1.94
N ASP A 73 -12.60 2.95 -2.72
CA ASP A 73 -13.85 2.79 -3.48
C ASP A 73 -15.06 2.64 -2.55
N ALA A 74 -14.93 1.85 -1.48
CA ALA A 74 -15.99 1.68 -0.49
C ALA A 74 -16.38 3.01 0.18
N ILE A 75 -15.40 3.84 0.56
CA ILE A 75 -15.70 5.15 1.17
C ILE A 75 -16.34 6.11 0.16
N SER A 76 -15.98 6.03 -1.14
CA SER A 76 -16.62 6.84 -2.18
C SER A 76 -18.13 6.56 -2.26
N ASN A 77 -18.51 5.30 -2.07
CA ASN A 77 -19.90 4.85 -2.19
C ASN A 77 -20.72 5.14 -0.92
N VAL A 78 -20.09 5.23 0.25
CA VAL A 78 -20.78 5.56 1.52
C VAL A 78 -21.16 7.04 1.59
N SER A 79 -20.44 7.94 0.92
CA SER A 79 -20.77 9.39 0.91
C SER A 79 -21.96 9.77 0.02
N GLN A 80 -22.63 8.79 -0.62
CA GLN A 80 -23.76 8.99 -1.53
C GLN A 80 -25.11 8.51 -0.97
N LEU A 81 -25.15 8.10 0.30
CA LEU A 81 -26.37 7.74 1.06
C LEU A 81 -26.59 8.75 2.19
#